data_AF-C2M969-F1
#
_entry.id   AF-C2M969-F1
#
_cell.length_a   1.000
_cell.length_b   1.000
_cell.length_c   1.000
_cell.angle_alpha   90.00
_cell.angle_beta   90.00
_cell.angle_gamma   90.00
#
_symmetry.space_group_name_H-M   'P 1'
#
loop_
_entity.id
_entity.type
_entity.pdbx_description
1 polymer ?
#
loop_
_entity_poly.entity_id
_entity_poly.type
_entity_poly.pdbx_seq_one_letter_code
_entity_poly.pdbx_strand_id
1 'polypeptide(L)'
;MIPYVVLVGLMLLLTGLYYRDQRFEGLYQLFTFILLVGFAGLRVGLGKDYEVYENGYNWITSESFQAFEPLWKGVILGMRALGMSFRSFMILTSAITIALFFKGIRRLSISYPLGVLFFVLFNTGYLESLNGVRQSLALMITFAAFHLYVERRYWRFFLWVVLSCLVHSSSVIWLLILPMMAIRWDWRVLTALLVVTLAVGNPLFKVVGHVLEPMLPERYSFYISSDGWETHQGWVNVLTQNGMAILCLIGSLYLNKERDRVTRLAILLIAFSSMIYNCTLSSSVAMRFMYNPGIMICVALPNLLLLVKDRGYQLAIAGVMILYFIFTVNNVMDPGSSLHTYRWIYDEYTYTPTLW
;
A
#
# COMPACT_ATOMS: atom_id res chain seq x y z
N MET A 1 1.01 -21.22 0.12
CA MET A 1 -0.44 -21.03 -0.10
C MET A 1 -1.25 -21.23 1.18
N ILE A 2 -1.19 -22.42 1.79
CA ILE A 2 -1.96 -22.77 3.01
C ILE A 2 -1.83 -21.72 4.13
N PRO A 3 -0.63 -21.18 4.46
CA PRO A 3 -0.51 -20.16 5.51
C PRO A 3 -1.37 -18.92 5.26
N TYR A 4 -1.48 -18.46 4.01
CA TYR A 4 -2.25 -17.26 3.69
C TYR A 4 -3.76 -17.52 3.68
N VAL A 5 -4.20 -18.70 3.23
CA VAL A 5 -5.61 -19.07 3.31
C VAL A 5 -6.07 -19.17 4.78
N VAL A 6 -5.22 -19.76 5.63
CA VAL A 6 -5.46 -19.81 7.08
C VAL A 6 -5.51 -18.39 7.68
N LEU A 7 -4.56 -17.52 7.29
CA LEU A 7 -4.57 -16.11 7.69
C LEU A 7 -5.92 -15.45 7.35
N VAL A 8 -6.39 -15.54 6.11
CA VAL A 8 -7.64 -14.91 5.67
C VAL A 8 -8.85 -15.52 6.40
N GLY A 9 -8.88 -16.85 6.58
CA GLY A 9 -9.95 -17.51 7.33
C GLY A 9 -10.03 -17.05 8.79
N LEU A 10 -8.89 -16.92 9.47
CA LEU A 10 -8.81 -16.38 10.82
C LEU A 10 -9.22 -14.90 10.87
N MET A 11 -8.82 -14.11 9.87
CA MET A 11 -9.22 -12.70 9.76
C MET A 11 -10.73 -12.53 9.61
N LEU A 12 -11.39 -13.36 8.80
CA LEU A 12 -12.84 -13.38 8.66
C LEU A 12 -13.52 -13.79 9.98
N LEU A 13 -13.02 -14.84 10.63
CA LEU A 13 -13.53 -15.30 11.93
C LEU A 13 -13.44 -14.20 12.99
N LEU A 14 -12.25 -13.61 13.18
CA LEU A 14 -12.01 -12.55 14.16
C LEU A 14 -12.90 -11.33 13.89
N THR A 15 -13.04 -10.94 12.62
CA THR A 15 -13.92 -9.82 12.22
C THR A 15 -15.39 -10.15 12.50
N GLY A 16 -15.83 -11.38 12.24
CA GLY A 16 -17.18 -11.84 12.57
C GLY A 16 -17.46 -11.85 14.08
N LEU A 17 -16.49 -12.29 14.89
CA LEU A 17 -16.60 -12.27 16.35
C LEU A 17 -16.69 -10.84 16.90
N TYR A 18 -15.89 -9.90 16.36
CA TYR A 18 -15.98 -8.48 16.71
C TYR A 18 -17.39 -7.92 16.46
N TYR A 19 -17.98 -8.24 15.29
CA TYR A 19 -19.31 -7.76 14.93
C TYR A 19 -20.43 -8.42 15.71
N ARG A 20 -20.22 -9.65 16.18
CA ARG A 20 -21.16 -10.34 17.06
C ARG A 20 -21.18 -9.73 18.46
N ASP A 21 -20.03 -9.37 19.01
CA ASP A 21 -19.91 -8.77 20.33
C ASP A 21 -18.68 -7.85 20.42
N GLN A 22 -18.94 -6.54 20.54
CA GLN A 22 -17.88 -5.51 20.55
C GLN A 22 -17.01 -5.57 21.82
N ARG A 23 -17.39 -6.33 22.86
CA ARG A 23 -16.51 -6.57 24.02
C ARG A 23 -15.22 -7.29 23.64
N PHE A 24 -15.19 -7.95 22.48
CA PHE A 24 -13.98 -8.58 21.94
C PHE A 24 -13.04 -7.59 21.22
N GLU A 25 -13.28 -6.27 21.23
CA GLU A 25 -12.44 -5.29 20.52
C GLU A 25 -10.95 -5.41 20.86
N GLY A 26 -10.60 -5.50 22.16
CA GLY A 26 -9.21 -5.63 22.59
C GLY A 26 -8.56 -6.93 22.11
N LEU A 27 -9.31 -8.03 22.13
CA LEU A 27 -8.83 -9.34 21.65
C LEU A 27 -8.71 -9.35 20.12
N TYR A 28 -9.70 -8.79 19.40
CA TYR A 28 -9.63 -8.62 17.96
C TYR A 28 -8.35 -7.87 17.57
N GLN A 29 -8.09 -6.73 18.21
CA GLN A 29 -6.91 -5.93 17.92
C GLN A 29 -5.62 -6.70 18.22
N LEU A 30 -5.51 -7.34 19.39
CA LEU A 30 -4.32 -8.08 19.80
C LEU A 30 -4.04 -9.26 18.85
N PHE A 31 -5.03 -10.12 18.62
CA PHE A 31 -4.86 -11.31 17.79
C PHE A 31 -4.60 -10.95 16.34
N THR A 32 -5.31 -9.96 15.79
CA THR A 32 -5.06 -9.51 14.43
C THR A 32 -3.66 -8.92 14.28
N PHE A 33 -3.21 -8.11 15.25
CA PHE A 33 -1.87 -7.56 15.25
C PHE A 33 -0.81 -8.67 15.27
N ILE A 34 -0.91 -9.61 16.20
CA ILE A 34 0.02 -10.74 16.31
C ILE A 34 0.00 -11.59 15.03
N LEU A 35 -1.17 -11.83 14.46
CA LEU A 35 -1.33 -12.66 13.28
C LEU A 35 -0.68 -12.02 12.04
N LEU A 36 -0.92 -10.73 11.81
CA LEU A 36 -0.29 -10.00 10.70
C LEU A 36 1.23 -9.83 10.92
N VAL A 37 1.66 -9.50 12.13
CA VAL A 37 3.10 -9.36 12.42
C VAL A 37 3.82 -10.72 12.32
N GLY A 38 3.21 -11.78 12.82
CA GLY A 38 3.76 -13.14 12.74
C GLY A 38 3.94 -13.58 11.29
N PHE A 39 2.91 -13.40 10.46
CA PHE A 39 2.98 -13.77 9.05
C PHE A 39 3.98 -12.90 8.26
N ALA A 40 4.03 -11.59 8.50
CA ALA A 40 4.96 -10.70 7.80
C ALA A 40 6.40 -10.78 8.31
N GLY A 41 6.60 -11.01 9.59
CA GLY A 41 7.89 -10.91 10.27
C GLY A 41 8.63 -12.23 10.43
N LEU A 42 7.92 -13.37 10.50
CA LEU A 42 8.53 -14.71 10.67
C LEU A 42 8.74 -15.46 9.35
N ARG A 43 8.44 -14.81 8.22
CA ARG A 43 8.66 -15.36 6.87
C ARG A 43 10.14 -15.33 6.50
N VAL A 44 10.53 -16.24 5.62
CA VAL A 44 11.87 -16.29 5.02
C VAL A 44 11.76 -16.40 3.51
N GLY A 45 12.58 -15.65 2.77
CA GLY A 45 12.69 -15.72 1.30
C GLY A 45 11.48 -15.22 0.50
N LEU A 46 10.41 -14.77 1.18
CA LEU A 46 9.17 -14.33 0.51
C LEU A 46 9.25 -12.86 0.06
N GLY A 47 8.63 -12.52 -1.06
CA GLY A 47 8.40 -11.12 -1.44
C GLY A 47 9.56 -10.51 -2.23
N LYS A 48 9.19 -9.62 -3.15
CA LYS A 48 10.07 -9.17 -4.25
C LYS A 48 11.44 -8.66 -3.81
N ASP A 49 11.50 -7.87 -2.72
CA ASP A 49 12.72 -7.18 -2.32
C ASP A 49 13.42 -7.85 -1.09
N TYR A 50 13.03 -9.06 -0.68
CA TYR A 50 13.53 -9.70 0.56
C TYR A 50 15.04 -9.87 0.59
N GLU A 51 15.63 -10.42 -0.46
CA GLU A 51 17.08 -10.67 -0.54
C GLU A 51 17.89 -9.37 -0.51
N VAL A 52 17.35 -8.29 -1.09
CA VAL A 52 17.96 -6.95 -1.04
C VAL A 52 18.03 -6.46 0.42
N TYR A 53 16.98 -6.70 1.21
CA TYR A 53 16.97 -6.35 2.64
C TYR A 53 17.94 -7.20 3.44
N GLU A 54 17.99 -8.51 3.20
CA GLU A 54 18.93 -9.41 3.86
C GLU A 54 20.38 -9.03 3.53
N ASN A 55 20.63 -8.72 2.25
CA ASN A 55 21.94 -8.28 1.78
C ASN A 55 22.38 -6.99 2.47
N GLY A 56 21.55 -5.94 2.42
CA GLY A 56 21.88 -4.67 3.04
C GLY A 56 21.95 -4.72 4.57
N TYR A 57 21.22 -5.66 5.21
CA TYR A 57 21.34 -5.87 6.64
C TYR A 57 22.66 -6.54 7.01
N ASN A 58 23.05 -7.60 6.30
CA ASN A 58 24.25 -8.39 6.62
C ASN A 58 25.55 -7.70 6.21
N TRP A 59 25.55 -6.95 5.09
CA TRP A 59 26.76 -6.31 4.54
C TRP A 59 26.56 -4.80 4.33
N ILE A 60 27.03 -3.97 5.27
CA ILE A 60 26.92 -2.48 5.16
C ILE A 60 27.73 -1.89 3.99
N THR A 61 28.66 -2.65 3.43
CA THR A 61 29.45 -2.25 2.26
C THR A 61 28.75 -2.60 0.95
N SER A 62 27.62 -3.31 0.97
CA SER A 62 26.94 -3.71 -0.25
C SER A 62 26.22 -2.56 -0.93
N GLU A 63 26.02 -2.70 -2.24
CA GLU A 63 25.24 -1.74 -3.03
C GLU A 63 23.81 -1.60 -2.51
N SER A 64 23.22 -2.71 -2.06
CA SER A 64 21.90 -2.73 -1.41
C SER A 64 21.85 -1.77 -0.22
N PHE A 65 22.81 -1.87 0.71
CA PHE A 65 22.87 -0.96 1.84
C PHE A 65 23.10 0.48 1.38
N GLN A 66 24.02 0.72 0.44
CA GLN A 66 24.32 2.06 -0.04
C GLN A 66 23.13 2.75 -0.73
N ALA A 67 22.27 1.98 -1.40
CA ALA A 67 21.05 2.47 -2.02
C ALA A 67 19.91 2.80 -1.02
N PHE A 68 20.02 2.38 0.24
CA PHE A 68 18.99 2.65 1.25
C PHE A 68 18.96 4.11 1.72
N GLU A 69 17.77 4.58 2.08
CA GLU A 69 17.54 5.92 2.60
C GLU A 69 18.11 6.09 4.03
N PRO A 70 18.44 7.32 4.45
CA PRO A 70 19.19 7.56 5.68
C PRO A 70 18.56 6.99 6.95
N LEU A 71 17.24 7.12 7.12
CA LEU A 71 16.58 6.61 8.33
C LEU A 71 16.55 5.08 8.35
N TRP A 72 16.38 4.45 7.18
CA TRP A 72 16.43 3.00 7.06
C TRP A 72 17.82 2.45 7.39
N LYS A 73 18.89 3.07 6.87
CA LYS A 73 20.28 2.77 7.25
C LYS A 73 20.50 2.89 8.74
N GLY A 74 20.00 3.98 9.35
CA GLY A 74 20.10 4.21 10.79
C GLY A 74 19.46 3.10 11.63
N VAL A 75 18.28 2.62 11.24
CA VAL A 75 17.61 1.49 11.92
C VAL A 75 18.45 0.21 11.81
N ILE A 76 18.97 -0.11 10.63
CA ILE A 76 19.85 -1.28 10.44
C ILE A 76 21.08 -1.19 11.33
N LEU A 77 21.80 -0.05 11.29
CA LEU A 77 23.01 0.15 12.08
C LEU A 77 22.75 0.06 13.58
N GLY A 78 21.64 0.66 14.05
CA GLY A 78 21.23 0.57 15.46
C GLY A 78 20.93 -0.85 15.90
N MET A 79 20.19 -1.63 15.11
CA MET A 79 19.89 -3.03 15.43
C MET A 79 21.14 -3.91 15.42
N ARG A 80 22.04 -3.69 14.46
CA ARG A 80 23.33 -4.39 14.42
C ARG A 80 24.21 -4.07 15.61
N ALA A 81 24.25 -2.80 16.04
CA ALA A 81 24.99 -2.39 17.24
C ALA A 81 24.47 -3.06 18.52
N LEU A 82 23.18 -3.42 18.55
CA LEU A 82 22.56 -4.20 19.63
C LEU A 82 22.74 -5.73 19.46
N GLY A 83 23.48 -6.19 18.46
CA GLY A 83 23.67 -7.62 18.18
C GLY A 83 22.43 -8.33 17.64
N MET A 84 21.43 -7.60 17.14
CA MET A 84 20.19 -8.19 16.64
C MET A 84 20.36 -8.79 15.25
N SER A 85 19.64 -9.88 14.98
CA SER A 85 19.66 -10.58 13.70
C SER A 85 18.76 -9.91 12.64
N PHE A 86 18.96 -10.24 11.36
CA PHE A 86 18.05 -9.82 10.28
C PHE A 86 16.60 -10.27 10.53
N ARG A 87 16.40 -11.43 11.15
CA ARG A 87 15.08 -11.94 11.53
C ARG A 87 14.40 -11.01 12.55
N SER A 88 15.15 -10.57 13.56
CA SER A 88 14.68 -9.58 14.54
C SER A 88 14.31 -8.25 13.86
N PHE A 89 15.09 -7.83 12.87
CA PHE A 89 14.81 -6.66 12.05
C PHE A 89 13.49 -6.78 11.28
N MET A 90 13.25 -7.90 10.59
CA MET A 90 12.01 -8.16 9.86
C MET A 90 10.77 -8.17 10.76
N ILE A 91 10.87 -8.75 11.97
CA ILE A 91 9.80 -8.72 12.96
C ILE A 91 9.53 -7.28 13.42
N LEU A 92 10.59 -6.51 13.74
CA LEU A 92 10.44 -5.14 14.20
C LEU A 92 9.80 -4.24 13.14
N THR A 93 10.31 -4.27 11.90
CA THR A 93 9.77 -3.45 10.81
C THR A 93 8.34 -3.83 10.47
N SER A 94 8.00 -5.11 10.51
CA SER A 94 6.60 -5.58 10.35
C SER A 94 5.72 -5.08 11.49
N ALA A 95 6.16 -5.19 12.74
CA ALA A 95 5.43 -4.72 13.91
C ALA A 95 5.15 -3.20 13.84
N ILE A 96 6.16 -2.40 13.49
CA ILE A 96 6.00 -0.95 13.33
C ILE A 96 5.03 -0.63 12.18
N THR A 97 5.18 -1.29 11.03
CA THR A 97 4.32 -1.07 9.85
C THR A 97 2.85 -1.35 10.18
N ILE A 98 2.57 -2.50 10.80
CA ILE A 98 1.22 -2.90 11.19
C ILE A 98 0.67 -2.00 12.32
N ALA A 99 1.50 -1.60 13.29
CA ALA A 99 1.07 -0.68 14.34
C ALA A 99 0.67 0.70 13.78
N LEU A 100 1.44 1.23 12.83
CA LEU A 100 1.12 2.47 12.12
C LEU A 100 -0.16 2.33 11.31
N PHE A 101 -0.35 1.21 10.60
CA PHE A 101 -1.62 0.91 9.93
C PHE A 101 -2.80 0.96 10.90
N PHE A 102 -2.72 0.24 12.04
CA PHE A 102 -3.76 0.26 13.08
C PHE A 102 -4.04 1.67 13.61
N LYS A 103 -2.98 2.47 13.85
CA LYS A 103 -3.10 3.85 14.30
C LYS A 103 -3.85 4.72 13.29
N GLY A 104 -3.56 4.58 12.00
CA GLY A 104 -4.23 5.32 10.93
C GLY A 104 -5.68 4.89 10.77
N ILE A 105 -5.92 3.57 10.61
CA ILE A 105 -7.24 3.06 10.28
C ILE A 105 -8.27 3.32 11.38
N ARG A 106 -7.87 3.27 12.66
CA ARG A 106 -8.75 3.60 13.80
C ARG A 106 -9.16 5.07 13.86
N ARG A 107 -8.39 5.97 13.27
CA ARG A 107 -8.71 7.41 13.21
C ARG A 107 -9.45 7.82 11.95
N LEU A 108 -9.32 7.06 10.87
CA LEU A 108 -9.80 7.44 9.55
C LEU A 108 -11.05 6.65 9.12
N SER A 109 -11.17 5.39 9.53
CA SER A 109 -12.30 4.54 9.16
C SER A 109 -13.39 4.59 10.23
N ILE A 110 -14.66 4.60 9.78
CA ILE A 110 -15.85 4.45 10.63
C ILE A 110 -15.87 3.05 11.25
N SER A 111 -15.46 2.03 10.47
CA SER A 111 -15.23 0.68 10.96
C SER A 111 -13.80 0.27 10.68
N TYR A 112 -12.97 0.31 11.71
CA TYR A 112 -11.58 -0.12 11.58
C TYR A 112 -11.46 -1.63 11.31
N PRO A 113 -12.31 -2.54 11.84
CA PRO A 113 -12.20 -3.98 11.53
C PRO A 113 -12.52 -4.29 10.07
N LEU A 114 -13.49 -3.58 9.47
CA LEU A 114 -13.68 -3.65 8.02
C LEU A 114 -12.45 -3.10 7.30
N GLY A 115 -11.94 -1.93 7.68
CA GLY A 115 -10.74 -1.38 7.05
C GLY A 115 -9.53 -2.32 7.08
N VAL A 116 -9.34 -3.03 8.20
CA VAL A 116 -8.32 -4.08 8.34
C VAL A 116 -8.61 -5.28 7.44
N LEU A 117 -9.87 -5.72 7.34
CA LEU A 117 -10.26 -6.78 6.43
C LEU A 117 -9.98 -6.38 4.96
N PHE A 118 -10.32 -5.15 4.57
CA PHE A 118 -9.98 -4.61 3.25
C PHE A 118 -8.48 -4.59 3.01
N PHE A 119 -7.67 -4.21 4.01
CA PHE A 119 -6.22 -4.23 3.90
C PHE A 119 -5.67 -5.64 3.62
N VAL A 120 -6.23 -6.68 4.23
CA VAL A 120 -5.82 -8.08 3.98
C VAL A 120 -6.34 -8.58 2.62
N LEU A 121 -7.56 -8.22 2.23
CA LEU A 121 -8.19 -8.77 1.03
C LEU A 121 -7.67 -8.15 -0.27
N PHE A 122 -7.19 -6.92 -0.23
CA PHE A 122 -6.70 -6.21 -1.42
C PHE A 122 -5.22 -6.52 -1.65
N ASN A 123 -4.87 -6.94 -2.86
CA ASN A 123 -3.48 -7.27 -3.22
C ASN A 123 -2.53 -6.08 -3.02
N THR A 124 -3.02 -4.85 -3.21
CA THR A 124 -2.29 -3.59 -2.97
C THR A 124 -2.19 -3.20 -1.49
N GLY A 125 -2.74 -4.01 -0.58
CA GLY A 125 -2.71 -3.82 0.86
C GLY A 125 -1.63 -4.67 1.53
N TYR A 126 -2.05 -5.71 2.26
CA TYR A 126 -1.17 -6.49 3.13
C TYR A 126 -0.11 -7.29 2.36
N LEU A 127 -0.46 -7.88 1.22
CA LEU A 127 0.51 -8.61 0.40
C LEU A 127 1.63 -7.70 -0.12
N GLU A 128 1.32 -6.46 -0.47
CA GLU A 128 2.33 -5.49 -0.89
C GLU A 128 3.31 -5.14 0.26
N SER A 129 2.84 -5.20 1.51
CA SER A 129 3.72 -5.03 2.69
C SER A 129 4.79 -6.11 2.81
N LEU A 130 4.60 -7.25 2.15
CA LEU A 130 5.60 -8.33 2.07
C LEU A 130 6.60 -8.10 0.94
N ASN A 131 6.18 -7.41 -0.14
CA ASN A 131 7.03 -7.14 -1.30
C ASN A 131 8.01 -5.99 -1.04
N GLY A 132 7.48 -4.85 -0.59
CA GLY A 132 8.23 -3.60 -0.43
C GLY A 132 8.28 -3.11 1.01
N VAL A 133 8.99 -3.79 1.91
CA VAL A 133 8.99 -3.49 3.35
C VAL A 133 9.31 -2.01 3.66
N ARG A 134 10.35 -1.45 3.04
CA ARG A 134 10.70 -0.01 3.17
C ARG A 134 9.55 0.90 2.74
N GLN A 135 9.04 0.63 1.55
CA GLN A 135 7.97 1.41 0.95
C GLN A 135 6.71 1.36 1.81
N SER A 136 6.32 0.18 2.27
CA SER A 136 5.13 0.00 3.09
C SER A 136 5.29 0.64 4.45
N LEU A 137 6.48 0.63 5.06
CA LEU A 137 6.72 1.40 6.28
C LEU A 137 6.54 2.91 6.04
N ALA A 138 7.16 3.44 4.97
CA ALA A 138 7.04 4.85 4.60
C ALA A 138 5.57 5.26 4.32
N LEU A 139 4.85 4.42 3.57
CA LEU A 139 3.41 4.53 3.33
C LEU A 139 2.64 4.61 4.66
N MET A 140 2.86 3.67 5.58
CA MET A 140 2.12 3.61 6.84
C MET A 140 2.42 4.78 7.78
N ILE A 141 3.61 5.38 7.71
CA ILE A 141 3.90 6.65 8.41
C ILE A 141 2.94 7.75 7.95
N THR A 142 2.81 7.94 6.63
CA THR A 142 1.91 8.98 6.08
C THR A 142 0.45 8.65 6.32
N PHE A 143 0.04 7.39 6.16
CA PHE A 143 -1.31 6.94 6.46
C PHE A 143 -1.71 7.17 7.92
N ALA A 144 -0.84 6.81 8.88
CA ALA A 144 -1.07 7.05 10.31
C ALA A 144 -1.17 8.54 10.65
N ALA A 145 -0.40 9.38 9.96
CA ALA A 145 -0.38 10.82 10.14
C ALA A 145 -1.51 11.56 9.40
N PHE A 146 -2.23 10.91 8.48
CA PHE A 146 -3.18 11.58 7.59
C PHE A 146 -4.34 12.30 8.33
N HIS A 147 -4.70 11.84 9.53
CA HIS A 147 -5.67 12.55 10.38
C HIS A 147 -5.27 14.02 10.63
N LEU A 148 -3.98 14.34 10.67
CA LEU A 148 -3.48 15.71 10.82
C LEU A 148 -3.87 16.58 9.62
N TYR A 149 -3.86 16.02 8.39
CA TYR A 149 -4.31 16.74 7.21
C TYR A 149 -5.82 17.00 7.26
N VAL A 150 -6.60 16.00 7.69
CA VAL A 150 -8.06 16.13 7.90
C VAL A 150 -8.35 17.25 8.90
N GLU A 151 -7.64 17.27 10.03
CA GLU A 151 -7.72 18.29 11.08
C GLU A 151 -7.15 19.67 10.68
N ARG A 152 -6.74 19.85 9.41
CA ARG A 152 -6.12 21.09 8.88
C ARG A 152 -4.78 21.46 9.54
N ARG A 153 -4.12 20.52 10.20
CA ARG A 153 -2.77 20.68 10.77
C ARG A 153 -1.70 20.34 9.73
N TYR A 154 -1.76 21.03 8.60
CA TYR A 154 -1.01 20.73 7.38
C TYR A 154 0.51 20.69 7.59
N TRP A 155 1.05 21.66 8.34
CA TRP A 155 2.48 21.68 8.66
C TRP A 155 2.94 20.42 9.41
N ARG A 156 2.15 19.95 10.38
CA ARG A 156 2.49 18.74 11.13
C ARG A 156 2.44 17.51 10.22
N PHE A 157 1.46 17.43 9.30
CA PHE A 157 1.41 16.36 8.31
C PHE A 157 2.60 16.39 7.34
N PHE A 158 2.99 17.59 6.88
CA PHE A 158 4.15 17.78 6.03
C PHE A 158 5.45 17.27 6.68
N LEU A 159 5.66 17.51 7.98
CA LEU A 159 6.81 16.95 8.71
C LEU A 159 6.82 15.41 8.68
N TRP A 160 5.67 14.76 8.76
CA TRP A 160 5.56 13.31 8.62
C TRP A 160 5.84 12.82 7.19
N VAL A 161 5.49 13.62 6.17
CA VAL A 161 5.87 13.33 4.77
C VAL A 161 7.38 13.39 4.60
N VAL A 162 8.04 14.41 5.15
CA VAL A 162 9.50 14.52 5.12
C VAL A 162 10.15 13.33 5.83
N LEU A 163 9.67 12.96 7.03
CA LEU A 163 10.16 11.78 7.74
C LEU A 163 9.97 10.50 6.91
N SER A 164 8.83 10.35 6.24
CA SER A 164 8.54 9.21 5.37
C SER A 164 9.52 9.13 4.18
N CYS A 165 9.90 10.26 3.59
CA CYS A 165 10.92 10.31 2.53
C CYS A 165 12.30 9.84 3.01
N LEU A 166 12.61 9.99 4.31
CA LEU A 166 13.86 9.47 4.90
C LEU A 166 13.85 7.94 5.07
N VAL A 167 12.67 7.31 5.07
CA VAL A 167 12.51 5.85 5.06
C VAL A 167 12.51 5.32 3.64
N HIS A 168 11.73 5.95 2.76
CA HIS A 168 11.69 5.58 1.36
C HIS A 168 11.34 6.75 0.46
N SER A 169 12.13 6.91 -0.60
CA SER A 169 12.02 8.03 -1.54
C SER A 169 10.69 8.13 -2.27
N SER A 170 9.92 7.03 -2.41
CA SER A 170 8.64 7.08 -3.13
C SER A 170 7.58 7.97 -2.47
N SER A 171 7.73 8.27 -1.17
CA SER A 171 6.87 9.21 -0.45
C SER A 171 6.95 10.65 -0.94
N VAL A 172 7.94 10.99 -1.78
CA VAL A 172 8.05 12.29 -2.44
C VAL A 172 6.80 12.66 -3.25
N ILE A 173 6.03 11.66 -3.71
CA ILE A 173 4.76 11.87 -4.42
C ILE A 173 3.77 12.72 -3.61
N TRP A 174 3.83 12.66 -2.28
CA TRP A 174 2.99 13.50 -1.42
C TRP A 174 3.26 14.99 -1.62
N LEU A 175 4.46 15.41 -1.99
CA LEU A 175 4.78 16.82 -2.27
C LEU A 175 3.98 17.36 -3.47
N LEU A 176 3.67 16.49 -4.44
CA LEU A 176 2.82 16.82 -5.58
C LEU A 176 1.32 16.77 -5.20
N ILE A 177 0.92 15.75 -4.43
CA ILE A 177 -0.49 15.52 -4.06
C ILE A 177 -1.01 16.56 -3.05
N LEU A 178 -0.19 16.98 -2.09
CA LEU A 178 -0.56 17.90 -1.02
C LEU A 178 -1.24 19.19 -1.51
N PRO A 179 -0.64 19.99 -2.42
CA PRO A 179 -1.30 21.19 -2.93
C PRO A 179 -2.59 20.86 -3.71
N MET A 180 -2.62 19.73 -4.43
CA MET A 180 -3.80 19.31 -5.19
C MET A 180 -4.99 18.96 -4.28
N MET A 181 -4.74 18.46 -3.07
CA MET A 181 -5.80 18.19 -2.09
C MET A 181 -6.43 19.45 -1.48
N ALA A 182 -5.84 20.63 -1.69
CA ALA A 182 -6.45 21.90 -1.27
C ALA A 182 -7.48 22.41 -2.30
N ILE A 183 -7.44 21.90 -3.53
CA ILE A 183 -8.33 22.28 -4.62
C ILE A 183 -9.71 21.64 -4.43
N ARG A 184 -10.77 22.39 -4.77
CA ARG A 184 -12.14 21.87 -4.82
C ARG A 184 -12.40 21.16 -6.13
N TRP A 185 -12.21 19.84 -6.12
CA TRP A 185 -12.47 18.99 -7.27
C TRP A 185 -13.96 18.68 -7.44
N ASP A 186 -14.45 18.82 -8.67
CA ASP A 186 -15.74 18.28 -9.09
C ASP A 186 -15.58 16.84 -9.56
N TRP A 187 -16.55 15.97 -9.25
CA TRP A 187 -16.48 14.55 -9.62
C TRP A 187 -16.42 14.34 -11.13
N ARG A 188 -17.08 15.20 -11.93
CA ARG A 188 -17.06 15.14 -13.39
C ARG A 188 -15.67 15.44 -13.93
N VAL A 189 -14.99 16.41 -13.32
CA VAL A 189 -13.60 16.75 -13.67
C VAL A 189 -12.67 15.59 -13.33
N LEU A 190 -12.81 14.99 -12.14
CA LEU A 190 -12.01 13.82 -11.77
C LEU A 190 -12.26 12.63 -12.70
N THR A 191 -13.51 12.37 -13.08
CA THR A 191 -13.85 11.33 -14.06
C THR A 191 -13.25 11.63 -15.44
N ALA A 192 -13.34 12.87 -15.92
CA ALA A 192 -12.72 13.27 -17.19
C ALA A 192 -11.20 13.08 -17.15
N LEU A 193 -10.53 13.48 -16.07
CA LEU A 193 -9.10 13.28 -15.87
C LEU A 193 -8.72 11.79 -15.81
N LEU A 194 -9.55 10.93 -15.21
CA LEU A 194 -9.33 9.48 -15.25
C LEU A 194 -9.35 8.95 -16.68
N VAL A 195 -10.31 9.37 -17.51
CA VAL A 195 -10.39 8.96 -18.92
C VAL A 195 -9.19 9.49 -19.71
N VAL A 196 -8.81 10.75 -19.52
CA VAL A 196 -7.65 11.36 -20.18
C VAL A 196 -6.37 10.61 -19.80
N THR A 197 -6.11 10.39 -18.51
CA THR A 197 -4.92 9.65 -18.06
C THR A 197 -4.91 8.20 -18.54
N LEU A 198 -6.07 7.55 -18.65
CA LEU A 198 -6.16 6.20 -19.21
C LEU A 198 -5.79 6.18 -20.71
N ALA A 199 -6.21 7.19 -21.47
CA ALA A 199 -5.94 7.28 -22.91
C ALA A 199 -4.51 7.70 -23.25
N VAL A 200 -3.99 8.73 -22.57
CA VAL A 200 -2.71 9.37 -22.95
C VAL A 200 -1.66 9.40 -21.85
N GLY A 201 -1.99 8.98 -20.63
CA GLY A 201 -1.08 9.07 -19.47
C GLY A 201 0.21 8.29 -19.66
N ASN A 202 0.12 7.01 -20.04
CA ASN A 202 1.31 6.17 -20.25
C ASN A 202 2.18 6.64 -21.44
N PRO A 203 1.63 6.97 -22.62
CA PRO A 203 2.40 7.61 -23.68
C PRO A 203 3.10 8.91 -23.23
N LEU A 204 2.39 9.77 -22.49
CA LEU A 204 2.96 11.01 -21.97
C LEU A 204 4.09 10.74 -20.98
N PHE A 205 3.92 9.78 -20.07
CA PHE A 205 4.97 9.37 -19.13
C PHE A 205 6.22 8.90 -19.86
N LYS A 206 6.07 8.17 -20.97
CA LYS A 206 7.22 7.75 -21.79
C LYS A 206 7.95 8.93 -22.43
N VAL A 207 7.22 9.89 -23.00
CA VAL A 207 7.81 11.10 -23.58
C VAL A 207 8.56 11.89 -22.52
N VAL A 208 7.93 12.12 -21.37
CA VAL A 208 8.56 12.84 -20.25
C VAL A 208 9.77 12.07 -19.72
N GLY A 209 9.67 10.75 -19.58
CA GLY A 209 10.76 9.87 -19.17
C GLY A 209 11.99 10.03 -20.05
N HIS A 210 11.82 9.98 -21.37
CA HIS A 210 12.93 10.13 -22.31
C HIS A 210 13.58 11.52 -22.27
N VAL A 211 12.80 12.58 -22.01
CA VAL A 211 13.33 13.94 -21.84
C VAL A 211 14.10 14.10 -20.53
N LEU A 212 13.63 13.45 -19.46
CA LEU A 212 14.22 13.54 -18.12
C LEU A 212 15.38 12.57 -17.89
N GLU A 213 15.42 11.45 -18.61
CA GLU A 213 16.46 10.42 -18.52
C GLU A 213 17.89 10.98 -18.48
N PRO A 214 18.33 11.87 -19.41
CA PRO A 214 19.68 12.42 -19.38
C PRO A 214 19.94 13.40 -18.22
N MET A 215 18.89 13.88 -17.55
CA MET A 215 18.99 14.84 -16.45
C MET A 215 19.06 14.16 -15.08
N LEU A 216 18.83 12.85 -15.02
CA LEU A 216 18.70 12.11 -13.77
C LEU A 216 19.96 11.31 -13.46
N PRO A 217 20.31 11.15 -12.18
CA PRO A 217 21.38 10.25 -11.78
C PRO A 217 21.16 8.84 -12.34
N GLU A 218 22.25 8.14 -12.67
CA GLU A 218 22.24 6.84 -13.37
C GLU A 218 21.33 5.79 -12.71
N ARG A 219 21.32 5.74 -11.37
CA ARG A 219 20.42 4.84 -10.61
C ARG A 219 18.93 5.10 -10.85
N TYR A 220 18.56 6.30 -11.28
CA TYR A 220 17.18 6.68 -11.57
C TYR A 220 16.87 6.63 -13.05
N SER A 221 17.84 6.91 -13.94
CA SER A 221 17.66 6.82 -15.39
C SER A 221 17.24 5.42 -15.82
N PHE A 222 17.77 4.36 -15.19
CA PHE A 222 17.36 2.97 -15.44
C PHE A 222 15.85 2.73 -15.27
N TYR A 223 15.18 3.43 -14.35
CA TYR A 223 13.74 3.22 -14.08
C TYR A 223 12.80 3.93 -15.08
N ILE A 224 13.37 4.73 -15.97
CA ILE A 224 12.68 5.62 -16.92
C ILE A 224 13.27 5.51 -18.33
N SER A 225 14.32 4.69 -18.52
CA SER A 225 14.83 4.31 -19.83
C SER A 225 13.89 3.31 -20.50
N SER A 226 13.96 3.24 -21.82
CA SER A 226 13.15 2.33 -22.64
C SER A 226 13.31 0.85 -22.25
N ASP A 227 14.49 0.48 -21.76
CA ASP A 227 14.84 -0.90 -21.39
C ASP A 227 14.15 -1.34 -20.09
N GLY A 228 13.76 -0.38 -19.23
CA GLY A 228 12.98 -0.64 -18.02
C GLY A 228 11.47 -0.76 -18.25
N TRP A 229 10.98 -0.56 -19.47
CA TRP A 229 9.55 -0.44 -19.81
C TRP A 229 8.89 -1.71 -20.37
N GLU A 230 9.53 -2.87 -20.22
CA GLU A 230 9.01 -4.15 -20.70
C GLU A 230 7.80 -4.68 -19.89
N THR A 231 7.41 -3.98 -18.82
CA THR A 231 6.26 -4.39 -18.01
C THR A 231 4.96 -3.93 -18.67
N HIS A 232 4.12 -4.88 -19.08
CA HIS A 232 2.73 -4.62 -19.46
C HIS A 232 1.78 -5.10 -18.37
N GLN A 233 1.01 -4.17 -17.80
CA GLN A 233 -0.06 -4.52 -16.89
C GLN A 233 -1.20 -5.19 -17.64
N GLY A 234 -1.69 -6.29 -17.09
CA GLY A 234 -2.90 -6.94 -17.60
C GLY A 234 -4.09 -5.98 -17.54
N TRP A 235 -4.92 -6.00 -18.59
CA TRP A 235 -6.12 -5.16 -18.69
C TRP A 235 -7.07 -5.31 -17.49
N VAL A 236 -7.08 -6.49 -16.85
CA VAL A 236 -7.86 -6.76 -15.63
C VAL A 236 -7.42 -5.86 -14.49
N ASN A 237 -6.12 -5.63 -14.29
CA ASN A 237 -5.61 -4.75 -13.23
C ASN A 237 -6.00 -3.29 -13.49
N VAL A 238 -5.91 -2.86 -14.76
CA VAL A 238 -6.34 -1.52 -15.21
C VAL A 238 -7.82 -1.29 -14.96
N LEU A 239 -8.66 -2.25 -15.36
CA LEU A 239 -10.09 -2.18 -15.15
C LEU A 239 -10.43 -2.17 -13.65
N THR A 240 -9.75 -3.00 -12.88
CA THR A 240 -9.94 -3.15 -11.43
C THR A 240 -9.58 -1.87 -10.68
N GLN A 241 -8.45 -1.22 -11.01
CA GLN A 241 -8.00 0.03 -10.41
C GLN A 241 -8.90 1.23 -10.78
N ASN A 242 -9.27 1.36 -12.06
CA ASN A 242 -10.12 2.47 -12.52
C ASN A 242 -11.59 2.28 -12.14
N GLY A 243 -12.11 1.05 -12.24
CA GLY A 243 -13.46 0.70 -11.80
C GLY A 243 -13.66 0.99 -10.32
N MET A 244 -12.64 0.73 -9.49
CA MET A 244 -12.69 1.08 -8.08
C MET A 244 -12.73 2.60 -7.84
N ALA A 245 -11.93 3.37 -8.57
CA ALA A 245 -11.98 4.83 -8.49
C ALA A 245 -13.34 5.38 -8.93
N ILE A 246 -13.91 4.86 -10.01
CA ILE A 246 -15.24 5.25 -10.50
C ILE A 246 -16.32 4.90 -9.45
N LEU A 247 -16.29 3.70 -8.88
CA LEU A 247 -17.21 3.29 -7.82
C LEU A 247 -17.14 4.26 -6.62
N CYS A 248 -15.93 4.62 -6.20
CA CYS A 248 -15.70 5.59 -5.13
C CYS A 248 -16.20 7.00 -5.49
N LEU A 249 -15.99 7.45 -6.73
CA LEU A 249 -16.47 8.74 -7.23
C LEU A 249 -18.00 8.81 -7.28
N ILE A 250 -18.67 7.74 -7.72
CA ILE A 250 -20.14 7.62 -7.64
C ILE A 250 -20.59 7.71 -6.17
N GLY A 251 -19.89 7.04 -5.27
CA GLY A 251 -20.13 7.10 -3.83
C GLY A 251 -20.08 8.53 -3.27
N SER A 252 -19.20 9.38 -3.82
CA SER A 252 -19.07 10.77 -3.39
C SER A 252 -20.35 11.61 -3.57
N LEU A 253 -21.25 11.20 -4.47
CA LEU A 253 -22.53 11.87 -4.73
C LEU A 253 -23.51 11.73 -3.55
N TYR A 254 -23.33 10.71 -2.71
CA TYR A 254 -24.15 10.45 -1.53
C TYR A 254 -23.62 11.14 -0.26
N LEU A 255 -22.45 11.77 -0.33
CA LEU A 255 -21.73 12.27 0.84
C LEU A 255 -21.96 13.77 1.07
N ASN A 256 -22.06 14.15 2.35
CA ASN A 256 -22.06 15.56 2.73
C ASN A 256 -20.63 16.11 2.74
N LYS A 257 -20.46 17.32 2.18
CA LYS A 257 -19.13 17.92 1.96
C LYS A 257 -18.30 18.13 3.23
N GLU A 258 -18.93 18.57 4.32
CA GLU A 258 -18.26 18.90 5.58
C GLU A 258 -18.26 17.72 6.55
N ARG A 259 -19.41 17.06 6.72
CA ARG A 259 -19.55 15.94 7.67
C ARG A 259 -18.66 14.75 7.29
N ASP A 260 -18.61 14.42 5.99
CA ASP A 260 -17.99 13.18 5.52
C ASP A 260 -16.61 13.46 4.90
N ARG A 261 -15.92 14.50 5.41
CA ARG A 261 -14.67 15.03 4.85
C ARG A 261 -13.55 13.99 4.72
N VAL A 262 -13.39 13.11 5.71
CA VAL A 262 -12.39 12.02 5.69
C VAL A 262 -12.61 11.13 4.47
N THR A 263 -13.83 10.66 4.28
CA THR A 263 -14.22 9.77 3.18
C THR A 263 -14.06 10.46 1.83
N ARG A 264 -14.43 11.74 1.72
CA ARG A 264 -14.25 12.51 0.47
C ARG A 264 -12.78 12.69 0.11
N LEU A 265 -11.90 12.95 1.08
CA LEU A 265 -10.45 13.01 0.85
C LEU A 265 -9.89 11.63 0.48
N ALA A 266 -10.36 10.56 1.12
CA ALA A 266 -10.00 9.20 0.76
C ALA A 266 -10.35 8.89 -0.71
N ILE A 267 -11.56 9.24 -1.15
CA ILE A 267 -12.01 9.07 -2.55
C ILE A 267 -11.15 9.88 -3.52
N LEU A 268 -10.80 11.13 -3.18
CA LEU A 268 -9.91 11.95 -4.00
C LEU A 268 -8.54 11.29 -4.17
N LEU A 269 -7.99 10.75 -3.08
CA LEU A 269 -6.71 10.03 -3.13
C LEU A 269 -6.80 8.75 -3.96
N ILE A 270 -7.91 8.02 -3.91
CA ILE A 270 -8.12 6.88 -4.82
C ILE A 270 -8.17 7.31 -6.29
N ALA A 271 -8.81 8.44 -6.61
CA ALA A 271 -8.77 8.96 -7.96
C ALA A 271 -7.34 9.30 -8.41
N PHE A 272 -6.55 9.98 -7.58
CA PHE A 272 -5.14 10.26 -7.86
C PHE A 272 -4.29 8.99 -7.97
N SER A 273 -4.54 7.97 -7.13
CA SER A 273 -3.88 6.67 -7.21
C SER A 273 -4.10 6.03 -8.59
N SER A 274 -5.35 6.01 -9.08
CA SER A 274 -5.65 5.47 -10.42
C SER A 274 -5.09 6.31 -11.56
N MET A 275 -5.04 7.63 -11.43
CA MET A 275 -4.38 8.50 -12.41
C MET A 275 -2.87 8.22 -12.48
N ILE A 276 -2.19 8.08 -11.33
CA ILE A 276 -0.78 7.71 -11.28
C ILE A 276 -0.60 6.34 -11.95
N TYR A 277 -1.41 5.35 -11.58
CA TYR A 277 -1.37 4.01 -12.17
C TYR A 277 -1.47 4.04 -13.69
N ASN A 278 -2.45 4.77 -14.24
CA ASN A 278 -2.66 4.93 -15.68
C ASN A 278 -1.47 5.58 -16.38
N CYS A 279 -0.84 6.58 -15.73
CA CYS A 279 0.36 7.21 -16.26
C CYS A 279 1.58 6.28 -16.25
N THR A 280 1.67 5.36 -15.30
CA THR A 280 2.88 4.56 -15.09
C THR A 280 2.76 3.09 -15.52
N LEU A 281 1.81 2.75 -16.40
CA LEU A 281 1.52 1.36 -16.78
C LEU A 281 2.72 0.59 -17.33
N SER A 282 3.69 1.30 -17.92
CA SER A 282 4.91 0.72 -18.48
C SER A 282 6.05 0.52 -17.49
N SER A 283 6.00 1.09 -16.28
CA SER A 283 7.11 1.02 -15.32
C SER A 283 6.65 0.41 -13.99
N SER A 284 7.11 -0.81 -13.70
CA SER A 284 6.79 -1.49 -12.44
C SER A 284 7.30 -0.75 -11.20
N VAL A 285 8.31 0.11 -11.35
CA VAL A 285 8.87 0.93 -10.26
C VAL A 285 8.08 2.23 -10.10
N ALA A 286 7.82 2.97 -11.18
CA ALA A 286 7.04 4.20 -11.09
C ALA A 286 5.60 3.92 -10.64
N MET A 287 5.04 2.77 -11.02
CA MET A 287 3.73 2.32 -10.55
C MET A 287 3.61 2.29 -9.03
N ARG A 288 4.71 2.02 -8.32
CA ARG A 288 4.73 1.97 -6.85
C ARG A 288 4.32 3.32 -6.22
N PHE A 289 4.42 4.44 -6.92
CA PHE A 289 3.92 5.73 -6.42
C PHE A 289 2.41 5.72 -6.15
N MET A 290 1.63 4.89 -6.84
CA MET A 290 0.18 4.82 -6.65
C MET A 290 -0.22 4.37 -5.24
N TYR A 291 0.63 3.59 -4.56
CA TYR A 291 0.30 2.97 -3.27
C TYR A 291 0.12 4.02 -2.18
N ASN A 292 0.88 5.13 -2.23
CA ASN A 292 0.82 6.24 -1.28
C ASN A 292 -0.62 6.78 -1.09
N PRO A 293 -1.27 7.27 -2.15
CA PRO A 293 -2.67 7.65 -2.05
C PRO A 293 -3.62 6.43 -2.08
N GLY A 294 -3.21 5.31 -2.68
CA GLY A 294 -4.04 4.12 -2.88
C GLY A 294 -4.45 3.37 -1.61
N ILE A 295 -3.64 3.42 -0.55
CA ILE A 295 -3.97 2.76 0.74
C ILE A 295 -5.29 3.27 1.35
N MET A 296 -5.71 4.48 0.97
CA MET A 296 -6.98 5.07 1.41
C MET A 296 -8.20 4.27 0.98
N ILE A 297 -8.06 3.23 0.17
CA ILE A 297 -9.15 2.35 -0.22
C ILE A 297 -9.70 1.59 0.98
N CYS A 298 -8.80 1.28 1.93
CA CYS A 298 -9.12 0.67 3.23
C CYS A 298 -9.96 1.61 4.12
N VAL A 299 -10.04 2.90 3.78
CA VAL A 299 -10.89 3.90 4.45
C VAL A 299 -12.13 4.19 3.62
N ALA A 300 -11.97 4.45 2.32
CA ALA A 300 -13.04 4.87 1.43
C ALA A 300 -14.16 3.84 1.36
N LEU A 301 -13.85 2.57 1.12
CA LEU A 301 -14.88 1.54 0.91
C LEU A 301 -15.66 1.19 2.18
N PRO A 302 -15.03 0.93 3.35
CA PRO A 302 -15.79 0.74 4.58
C PRO A 302 -16.69 1.93 4.92
N ASN A 303 -16.18 3.15 4.76
CA ASN A 303 -16.95 4.34 5.06
C ASN A 303 -18.13 4.49 4.09
N LEU A 304 -17.92 4.27 2.79
CA LEU A 304 -18.97 4.32 1.78
C LEU A 304 -20.04 3.25 2.03
N LEU A 305 -19.65 2.02 2.38
CA LEU A 305 -20.56 0.93 2.70
C LEU A 305 -21.50 1.29 3.87
N LEU A 306 -20.99 2.03 4.86
CA LEU A 306 -21.73 2.41 6.07
C LEU A 306 -22.51 3.73 5.93
N LEU A 307 -22.00 4.69 5.15
CA LEU A 307 -22.62 6.01 4.99
C LEU A 307 -23.70 6.01 3.89
N VAL A 308 -23.52 5.25 2.81
CA VAL A 308 -24.45 5.22 1.68
C VAL A 308 -25.60 4.27 1.98
N LYS A 309 -26.83 4.80 2.00
CA LYS A 309 -28.05 4.03 2.28
C LYS A 309 -28.66 3.36 1.05
N ASP A 310 -28.17 3.69 -0.15
CA ASP A 310 -28.64 3.08 -1.40
C ASP A 310 -28.24 1.61 -1.45
N ARG A 311 -29.24 0.71 -1.51
CA ARG A 311 -29.01 -0.73 -1.49
C ARG A 311 -28.26 -1.23 -2.72
N GLY A 312 -28.53 -0.65 -3.90
CA GLY A 312 -27.84 -1.04 -5.14
C GLY A 312 -26.34 -0.74 -5.05
N TYR A 313 -26.00 0.44 -4.52
CA TYR A 313 -24.62 0.84 -4.29
C TYR A 313 -23.92 -0.02 -3.24
N GLN A 314 -24.58 -0.34 -2.13
CA GLN A 314 -24.04 -1.25 -1.11
C GLN A 314 -23.78 -2.66 -1.68
N LEU A 315 -24.71 -3.18 -2.49
CA LEU A 315 -24.54 -4.45 -3.19
C LEU A 315 -23.39 -4.40 -4.20
N ALA A 316 -23.19 -3.27 -4.89
CA ALA A 316 -22.06 -3.09 -5.79
C ALA A 316 -20.72 -3.14 -5.03
N ILE A 317 -20.59 -2.43 -3.90
CA ILE A 317 -19.39 -2.53 -3.05
C ILE A 317 -19.15 -3.96 -2.57
N ALA A 318 -20.19 -4.63 -2.06
CA ALA A 318 -20.08 -6.01 -1.59
C ALA A 318 -19.68 -6.97 -2.73
N GLY A 319 -20.26 -6.79 -3.92
CA GLY A 319 -19.89 -7.55 -5.12
C GLY A 319 -18.43 -7.35 -5.50
N VAL A 320 -17.94 -6.10 -5.51
CA VAL A 320 -16.52 -5.81 -5.74
C VAL A 320 -15.64 -6.46 -4.67
N MET A 321 -16.02 -6.41 -3.39
CA MET A 321 -15.26 -7.11 -2.34
C MET A 321 -15.15 -8.60 -2.60
N ILE A 322 -16.25 -9.26 -2.99
CA ILE A 322 -16.26 -10.69 -3.30
C ILE A 322 -15.36 -10.98 -4.50
N LEU A 323 -15.45 -10.17 -5.56
CA LEU A 323 -14.59 -10.32 -6.73
C LEU A 323 -13.11 -10.19 -6.37
N TYR A 324 -12.73 -9.19 -5.56
CA TYR A 324 -11.36 -9.03 -5.08
C TYR A 324 -10.91 -10.18 -4.19
N PHE A 325 -11.78 -10.69 -3.31
CA PHE A 325 -11.48 -11.88 -2.53
C PHE A 325 -11.20 -13.07 -3.45
N ILE A 326 -12.02 -13.29 -4.48
CA ILE A 326 -11.80 -14.35 -5.47
C ILE A 326 -10.49 -14.13 -6.22
N PHE A 327 -10.18 -12.91 -6.67
CA PHE A 327 -8.91 -12.60 -7.33
C PHE A 327 -7.71 -12.84 -6.43
N THR A 328 -7.78 -12.40 -5.18
CA THR A 328 -6.72 -12.62 -4.19
C THR A 328 -6.54 -14.10 -3.92
N VAL A 329 -7.62 -14.87 -3.74
CA VAL A 329 -7.54 -16.33 -3.62
C VAL A 329 -6.93 -16.92 -4.89
N ASN A 330 -7.38 -16.56 -6.08
CA ASN A 330 -6.84 -17.07 -7.34
C ASN A 330 -5.33 -16.79 -7.48
N ASN A 331 -4.89 -15.58 -7.15
CA ASN A 331 -3.46 -15.19 -7.14
C ASN A 331 -2.66 -15.95 -6.07
N VAL A 332 -3.27 -16.32 -4.96
CA VAL A 332 -2.64 -17.12 -3.90
C VAL A 332 -2.59 -18.60 -4.30
N MET A 333 -3.58 -19.09 -5.04
CA MET A 333 -3.72 -20.46 -5.51
C MET A 333 -2.88 -20.75 -6.77
N ASP A 334 -2.56 -19.73 -7.58
CA ASP A 334 -1.69 -19.84 -8.75
C ASP A 334 -0.34 -20.47 -8.37
N PRO A 335 0.03 -21.65 -8.91
CA PRO A 335 1.28 -22.33 -8.60
C PRO A 335 2.54 -21.47 -8.78
N GLY A 336 2.50 -20.46 -9.66
CA GLY A 336 3.59 -19.50 -9.88
C GLY A 336 3.71 -18.41 -8.80
N SER A 337 2.75 -18.33 -7.87
CA SER A 337 2.73 -17.31 -6.82
C SER A 337 3.85 -17.53 -5.80
N SER A 338 4.57 -16.46 -5.44
CA SER A 338 5.59 -16.52 -4.38
C SER A 338 5.03 -16.94 -3.03
N LEU A 339 3.71 -16.87 -2.82
CA LEU A 339 3.07 -17.36 -1.61
C LEU A 339 3.07 -18.89 -1.50
N HIS A 340 3.27 -19.65 -2.59
CA HIS A 340 3.48 -21.11 -2.53
C HIS A 340 4.82 -21.46 -1.90
N THR A 341 5.83 -20.62 -2.10
CA THR A 341 7.16 -20.80 -1.52
C THR A 341 7.29 -20.15 -0.14
N TYR A 342 6.16 -19.81 0.52
CA TYR A 342 6.17 -19.29 1.88
C TYR A 342 6.88 -20.28 2.82
N ARG A 343 7.91 -19.78 3.50
CA ARG A 343 8.69 -20.51 4.51
C ARG A 343 8.68 -19.76 5.83
N TRP A 344 8.57 -20.51 6.91
CA TRP A 344 8.74 -19.99 8.27
C TRP A 344 10.21 -19.90 8.65
N ILE A 345 10.48 -19.13 9.70
CA ILE A 345 11.81 -18.92 10.30
C ILE A 345 12.57 -20.21 10.68
N TYR A 346 11.88 -21.33 10.82
CA TYR A 346 12.45 -22.64 11.15
C TYR A 346 12.71 -23.53 9.93
N ASP A 347 12.18 -23.16 8.76
CA ASP A 347 12.37 -23.92 7.53
C ASP A 347 13.77 -23.66 6.97
N GLU A 348 14.34 -24.65 6.28
CA GLU A 348 15.62 -24.50 5.61
C GLU A 348 15.54 -23.41 4.52
N TYR A 349 16.46 -22.45 4.60
CA TYR A 349 16.64 -21.39 3.62
C TYR A 349 18.12 -21.16 3.40
N THR A 350 18.58 -21.42 2.19
CA THR A 350 19.89 -21.06 1.71
C THR A 350 19.82 -19.68 1.08
N TYR A 351 20.51 -18.72 1.69
CA TYR A 351 20.68 -17.40 1.10
C TYR A 351 21.52 -17.52 -0.17
N THR A 352 20.91 -17.22 -1.31
CA THR A 352 21.60 -17.03 -2.59
C THR A 352 21.65 -15.53 -2.87
N PRO A 353 22.81 -14.87 -2.75
CA PRO A 353 22.90 -13.45 -3.08
C PRO A 353 22.52 -13.24 -4.54
N THR A 354 21.45 -12.49 -4.79
CA THR A 354 21.22 -11.90 -6.10
C THR A 354 22.28 -10.84 -6.34
N LEU A 355 23.20 -11.09 -7.27
CA LEU A 355 24.11 -10.10 -7.81
C LEU A 355 23.23 -9.07 -8.53
N TRP A 356 23.09 -7.89 -7.93
CA TRP A 356 22.65 -6.69 -8.65
C TRP A 356 23.90 -5.96 -9.12
#